data_AF-A0A497JGN2-F1
#
_entry.id   AF-A0A497JGN2-F1
#
_cell.length_a   1.000
_cell.length_b   1.000
_cell.length_c   1.000
_cell.angle_alpha   90.00
_cell.angle_beta   90.00
_cell.angle_gamma   90.00
#
_symmetry.space_group_name_H-M   'P 1'
#
loop_
_entity.id
_entity.type
_entity.pdbx_description
1 polymer ?
#
loop_
_entity_poly.entity_id
_entity_poly.type
_entity_poly.pdbx_seq_one_letter_code
_entity_poly.pdbx_strand_id
1 'polypeptide(L)'
;MVSKQFRRRAMPKIDWSEGLLPEGEYVLLAHQVRELTDRGGSLVWYVDWLVIEPARLRGRRFTDRMSWKETAMWYTRRIMAAAFPEDVRAGKIVDYKPQDLEGKLIRAKVELRKIGDEKYNRIAWARWLSTGEDEELKEAIEVALRRVREAEEEAKDEEEIPF
;
A
#
# COMPACT_ATOMS: atom_id res chain seq x y z
N MET A 1 -26.28 41.19 2.04
CA MET A 1 -26.33 39.78 2.47
C MET A 1 -25.52 38.95 1.48
N VAL A 2 -24.32 38.53 1.85
CA VAL A 2 -23.40 37.80 0.96
C VAL A 2 -23.70 36.31 1.07
N SER A 3 -24.15 35.71 -0.02
CA SER A 3 -24.34 34.27 -0.16
C SER A 3 -22.98 33.57 -0.05
N LYS A 4 -22.83 32.67 0.93
CA LYS A 4 -21.67 31.79 1.03
C LYS A 4 -21.73 30.78 -0.12
N GLN A 5 -21.07 31.11 -1.23
CA GLN A 5 -20.69 30.18 -2.28
C GLN A 5 -19.85 29.07 -1.65
N PHE A 6 -20.47 27.90 -1.44
CA PHE A 6 -19.75 26.65 -1.24
C PHE A 6 -18.90 26.41 -2.48
N ARG A 7 -17.62 26.78 -2.42
CA ARG A 7 -16.62 26.34 -3.39
C ARG A 7 -16.60 24.82 -3.32
N ARG A 8 -17.18 24.14 -4.32
CA ARG A 8 -16.93 22.73 -4.60
C ARG A 8 -15.41 22.61 -4.78
N ARG A 9 -14.68 22.24 -3.73
CA ARG A 9 -13.30 21.75 -3.88
C ARG A 9 -13.42 20.55 -4.78
N ALA A 10 -12.88 20.63 -6.00
CA ALA A 10 -12.74 19.47 -6.85
C ALA A 10 -12.08 18.36 -6.02
N MET A 11 -12.77 17.22 -5.89
CA MET A 11 -12.22 16.08 -5.16
C MET A 11 -10.90 15.70 -5.84
N PRO A 12 -9.81 15.49 -5.08
CA PRO A 12 -8.52 15.14 -5.68
C PRO A 12 -8.68 13.83 -6.47
N LYS A 13 -8.27 13.84 -7.75
CA LYS A 13 -8.19 12.65 -8.61
C LYS A 13 -7.11 11.71 -8.05
N ILE A 14 -7.33 10.41 -8.14
CA ILE A 14 -6.29 9.41 -7.82
C ILE A 14 -5.21 9.50 -8.89
N ASP A 15 -3.98 9.73 -8.47
CA ASP A 15 -2.81 9.74 -9.34
C ASP A 15 -2.23 8.33 -9.40
N TRP A 16 -2.55 7.59 -10.46
CA TRP A 16 -2.11 6.22 -10.69
C TRP A 16 -0.65 6.09 -11.17
N SER A 17 0.10 7.20 -11.21
CA SER A 17 1.49 7.14 -11.64
C SER A 17 2.33 6.27 -10.72
N GLU A 18 2.99 5.27 -11.30
CA GLU A 18 4.13 4.62 -10.67
C GLU A 18 5.30 5.60 -10.65
N GLY A 19 5.93 5.77 -9.50
CA GLY A 19 7.11 6.61 -9.41
C GLY A 19 7.63 6.77 -8.00
N LEU A 20 8.82 7.35 -7.89
CA LEU A 20 9.45 7.56 -6.60
C LEU A 20 8.58 8.43 -5.70
N LEU A 21 8.21 7.90 -4.55
CA LEU A 21 7.61 8.67 -3.47
C LEU A 21 8.71 9.45 -2.73
N PRO A 22 8.44 10.68 -2.29
CA PRO A 22 9.31 11.37 -1.33
C PRO A 22 9.52 10.52 -0.08
N GLU A 23 10.63 10.71 0.60
CA GLU A 23 10.82 10.07 1.91
C GLU A 23 9.85 10.66 2.93
N GLY A 24 9.27 9.81 3.78
CA GLY A 24 8.29 10.27 4.77
C GLY A 24 7.46 9.15 5.39
N GLU A 25 6.51 9.54 6.22
CA GLU A 25 5.52 8.64 6.80
C GLU A 25 4.23 8.66 6.00
N TYR A 26 3.66 7.47 5.81
CA TYR A 26 2.49 7.22 4.97
C TYR A 26 1.53 6.26 5.65
N VAL A 27 0.26 6.39 5.33
CA VAL A 27 -0.71 5.30 5.49
C VAL A 27 -0.81 4.60 4.14
N LEU A 28 -0.50 3.30 4.13
CA LEU A 28 -0.40 2.50 2.92
C LEU A 28 -1.39 1.35 2.96
N LEU A 29 -2.04 1.10 1.82
CA LEU A 29 -2.84 -0.09 1.54
C LEU A 29 -2.00 -1.05 0.71
N ALA A 30 -1.92 -2.32 1.11
CA ALA A 30 -1.42 -3.38 0.25
C ALA A 30 -2.48 -3.68 -0.82
N HIS A 31 -2.31 -3.08 -2.00
CA HIS A 31 -3.32 -3.08 -3.05
C HIS A 31 -3.35 -4.42 -3.79
N GLN A 32 -2.19 -4.86 -4.27
CA GLN A 32 -2.02 -6.13 -4.96
C GLN A 32 -0.74 -6.80 -4.48
N VAL A 33 -0.77 -8.12 -4.30
CA VAL A 33 0.40 -8.89 -3.87
C VAL A 33 0.66 -10.03 -4.84
N ARG A 34 1.84 -10.01 -5.45
CA ARG A 34 2.27 -11.05 -6.39
C ARG A 34 3.37 -11.89 -5.78
N GLU A 35 3.23 -13.20 -5.88
CA GLU A 35 4.30 -14.13 -5.54
C GLU A 35 5.09 -14.50 -6.80
N LEU A 36 6.41 -14.41 -6.71
CA LEU A 36 7.32 -14.83 -7.76
C LEU A 36 8.47 -15.63 -7.16
N THR A 37 8.98 -16.59 -7.93
CA THR A 37 10.22 -17.30 -7.60
C THR A 37 11.40 -16.53 -8.20
N ASP A 38 12.36 -16.12 -7.36
CA ASP A 38 13.58 -15.49 -7.86
C ASP A 38 14.50 -16.50 -8.57
N ARG A 39 15.53 -16.00 -9.27
CA ARG A 39 16.51 -16.85 -9.98
C ARG A 39 17.22 -17.87 -9.08
N GLY A 40 17.21 -17.67 -7.77
CA GLY A 40 17.78 -18.58 -6.77
C GLY A 40 16.76 -19.57 -6.21
N GLY A 41 15.59 -19.72 -6.81
CA GLY A 41 14.55 -20.68 -6.39
C GLY A 41 13.78 -20.24 -5.14
N SER A 42 13.95 -19.00 -4.68
CA SER A 42 13.32 -18.54 -3.45
C SER A 42 12.04 -17.76 -3.74
N LEU A 43 11.01 -18.00 -2.93
CA LEU A 43 9.76 -17.24 -2.98
C LEU A 43 10.00 -15.80 -2.50
N VAL A 44 9.48 -14.87 -3.30
CA VAL A 44 9.56 -13.43 -3.10
C VAL A 44 8.18 -12.86 -3.35
N TRP A 45 7.74 -11.98 -2.44
CA TRP A 45 6.49 -11.27 -2.60
C TRP A 45 6.77 -9.86 -3.10
N TYR A 46 6.06 -9.45 -4.14
CA TYR A 46 6.04 -8.08 -4.64
C TYR A 46 4.71 -7.47 -4.24
N VAL A 47 4.76 -6.50 -3.34
CA VAL A 47 3.58 -5.82 -2.81
C VAL A 47 3.48 -4.46 -3.45
N ASP A 48 2.38 -4.21 -4.16
CA ASP A 48 2.03 -2.87 -4.63
C ASP A 48 1.35 -2.10 -3.50
N TRP A 49 2.00 -1.04 -3.03
CA TRP A 49 1.52 -0.22 -1.93
C TRP A 49 0.87 1.05 -2.48
N LEU A 50 -0.41 1.22 -2.17
CA LEU A 50 -1.17 2.42 -2.50
C LEU A 50 -1.15 3.41 -1.34
N VAL A 51 -0.81 4.67 -1.63
CA VAL A 51 -0.82 5.74 -0.64
C VAL A 51 -2.24 6.18 -0.34
N ILE A 52 -2.65 6.09 0.93
CA ILE A 52 -3.92 6.61 1.47
C ILE A 52 -3.71 8.00 2.09
N GLU A 53 -2.60 8.15 2.82
CA GLU A 53 -2.18 9.42 3.41
C GLU A 53 -0.68 9.67 3.22
N PRO A 54 -0.26 10.94 3.04
CA PRO A 54 -1.05 12.17 3.13
C PRO A 54 -1.94 12.40 1.89
N ALA A 55 -3.05 13.14 2.05
CA ALA A 55 -4.03 13.40 0.99
C ALA A 55 -3.42 13.94 -0.32
N ARG A 56 -2.33 14.72 -0.23
CA ARG A 56 -1.64 15.29 -1.40
C ARG A 56 -0.95 14.25 -2.31
N LEU A 57 -0.69 13.05 -1.79
CA LEU A 57 -0.06 11.93 -2.50
C LEU A 57 -1.01 10.73 -2.62
N ARG A 58 -2.28 10.88 -2.21
CA ARG A 58 -3.26 9.81 -2.21
C ARG A 58 -3.44 9.25 -3.61
N GLY A 59 -3.43 7.93 -3.73
CA GLY A 59 -3.56 7.25 -5.00
C GLY A 59 -2.24 6.87 -5.68
N ARG A 60 -1.13 7.51 -5.29
CA ARG A 60 0.19 7.13 -5.80
C ARG A 60 0.57 5.75 -5.28
N ARG A 61 1.33 5.02 -6.09
CA ARG A 61 1.72 3.64 -5.77
C ARG A 61 3.21 3.39 -5.93
N PHE A 62 3.71 2.41 -5.20
CA PHE A 62 5.05 1.88 -5.39
C PHE A 62 5.08 0.39 -5.05
N THR A 63 5.89 -0.38 -5.77
CA THR A 63 6.11 -1.79 -5.46
C THR A 63 7.30 -1.97 -4.54
N ASP A 64 7.11 -2.74 -3.47
CA ASP A 64 8.17 -3.17 -2.57
C ASP A 64 8.34 -4.70 -2.59
N ARG A 65 9.57 -5.16 -2.35
CA ARG A 65 9.97 -6.56 -2.42
C ARG A 65 10.16 -7.16 -1.02
N MET A 66 9.33 -8.12 -0.65
CA MET A 66 9.41 -8.89 0.60
C MET A 66 9.97 -10.30 0.34
N SER A 67 10.71 -10.84 1.29
CA SER A 67 11.30 -12.19 1.18
C SER A 67 11.44 -12.84 2.56
N TRP A 68 11.18 -14.14 2.61
CA TRP A 68 11.32 -14.96 3.81
C TRP A 68 12.72 -15.58 3.98
N LYS A 69 13.71 -15.21 3.13
CA LYS A 69 15.12 -15.56 3.36
C LYS A 69 15.58 -15.06 4.73
N GLU A 70 16.40 -15.84 5.45
CA GLU A 70 16.89 -15.47 6.79
C GLU A 70 17.45 -14.05 6.86
N THR A 71 18.19 -13.62 5.83
CA THR A 71 18.80 -12.28 5.74
C THR A 71 17.80 -11.12 5.62
N ALA A 72 16.57 -11.40 5.17
CA ALA A 72 15.50 -10.41 4.96
C ALA A 72 14.24 -10.70 5.80
N MET A 73 14.22 -11.80 6.56
CA MET A 73 13.04 -12.28 7.27
C MET A 73 12.55 -11.28 8.33
N TRP A 74 13.47 -10.58 9.00
CA TRP A 74 13.14 -9.54 9.97
C TRP A 74 12.31 -8.40 9.37
N TYR A 75 12.57 -8.06 8.10
CA TYR A 75 11.85 -7.01 7.38
C TYR A 75 10.42 -7.46 7.10
N THR A 76 10.26 -8.65 6.53
CA THR A 76 8.95 -9.23 6.22
C THR A 76 8.12 -9.37 7.50
N ARG A 77 8.70 -9.89 8.59
CA ARG A 77 8.04 -10.00 9.89
C ARG A 77 7.53 -8.66 10.43
N ARG A 78 8.27 -7.56 10.23
CA ARG A 78 7.83 -6.22 10.65
C ARG A 78 6.59 -5.74 9.90
N ILE A 79 6.54 -5.98 8.59
CA ILE A 79 5.37 -5.63 7.79
C ILE A 79 4.16 -6.47 8.23
N MET A 80 4.33 -7.77 8.42
CA MET A 80 3.26 -8.64 8.89
C MET A 80 2.77 -8.24 10.28
N ALA A 81 3.68 -7.90 11.20
CA ALA A 81 3.31 -7.42 12.52
C ALA A 81 2.49 -6.11 12.51
N ALA A 82 2.72 -5.27 11.52
CA ALA A 82 1.94 -4.05 11.31
C ALA A 82 0.58 -4.35 10.67
N ALA A 83 0.51 -5.30 9.74
CA ALA A 83 -0.71 -5.66 9.02
C ALA A 83 -1.67 -6.58 9.83
N PHE A 84 -1.13 -7.37 10.77
CA PHE A 84 -1.85 -8.35 11.59
C PHE A 84 -1.52 -8.19 13.07
N PRO A 85 -1.80 -7.02 13.68
CA PRO A 85 -1.46 -6.76 15.08
C PRO A 85 -2.11 -7.75 16.06
N GLU A 86 -3.30 -8.26 15.75
CA GLU A 86 -4.03 -9.23 16.55
C GLU A 86 -3.29 -10.57 16.71
N ASP A 87 -2.69 -11.07 15.63
CA ASP A 87 -1.96 -12.33 15.64
C ASP A 87 -0.66 -12.22 16.43
N VAL A 88 0.04 -11.09 16.29
CA VAL A 88 1.25 -10.79 17.07
C VAL A 88 0.92 -10.65 18.55
N ARG A 89 -0.15 -9.94 18.91
CA ARG A 89 -0.60 -9.80 20.31
C ARG A 89 -0.99 -11.14 20.92
N ALA A 90 -1.59 -12.03 20.13
CA ALA A 90 -1.94 -13.37 20.54
C ALA A 90 -0.74 -14.34 20.59
N GLY A 91 0.46 -13.89 20.20
CA GLY A 91 1.66 -14.73 20.15
C GLY A 91 1.56 -15.87 19.13
N LYS A 92 0.70 -15.74 18.12
CA LYS A 92 0.47 -16.80 17.14
C LYS A 92 1.64 -16.87 16.16
N ILE A 93 2.11 -18.09 15.91
CA ILE A 93 2.96 -18.38 14.76
C ILE A 93 2.02 -18.69 13.61
N VAL A 94 1.87 -17.73 12.70
CA VAL A 94 1.02 -17.87 11.50
C VAL A 94 1.92 -17.98 10.28
N ASP A 95 1.63 -18.98 9.45
CA ASP A 95 2.23 -19.09 8.11
C ASP A 95 1.37 -18.26 7.15
N TYR A 96 1.82 -17.02 6.90
CA TYR A 96 1.09 -16.10 6.05
C TYR A 96 1.32 -16.40 4.58
N LYS A 97 0.27 -16.21 3.78
CA LYS A 97 0.32 -16.22 2.33
C LYS A 97 0.36 -14.78 1.79
N PRO A 98 0.87 -14.56 0.57
CA PRO A 98 0.90 -13.22 -0.02
C PRO A 98 -0.48 -12.57 -0.08
N GLN A 99 -1.52 -13.36 -0.39
CA GLN A 99 -2.90 -12.88 -0.51
C GLN A 99 -3.49 -12.41 0.82
N ASP A 100 -2.98 -12.89 1.96
CA ASP A 100 -3.48 -12.43 3.27
C ASP A 100 -3.17 -10.95 3.50
N LEU A 101 -2.09 -10.46 2.87
CA LEU A 101 -1.65 -9.07 2.99
C LEU A 101 -2.50 -8.13 2.12
N GLU A 102 -3.16 -8.61 1.06
CA GLU A 102 -4.02 -7.78 0.23
C GLU A 102 -5.16 -7.15 1.05
N GLY A 103 -5.42 -5.87 0.79
CA GLY A 103 -6.41 -5.09 1.54
C GLY A 103 -5.94 -4.65 2.94
N LYS A 104 -4.76 -5.08 3.41
CA LYS A 104 -4.24 -4.68 4.72
C LYS A 104 -3.66 -3.27 4.67
N LEU A 105 -3.81 -2.58 5.79
CA LEU A 105 -3.33 -1.22 5.98
C LEU A 105 -2.25 -1.16 7.04
N ILE A 106 -1.24 -0.36 6.76
CA ILE A 106 -0.15 -0.10 7.69
C ILE A 106 0.17 1.39 7.69
N ARG A 107 0.69 1.88 8.83
CA ARG A 107 1.46 3.13 8.83
C ARG A 107 2.92 2.78 8.65
N ALA A 108 3.57 3.37 7.66
CA ALA A 108 4.93 3.04 7.29
C ALA A 108 5.77 4.27 7.00
N LYS A 109 7.05 4.21 7.37
CA LYS A 109 8.07 5.15 6.90
C LYS A 109 8.64 4.59 5.60
N VAL A 110 8.51 5.35 4.52
CA VAL A 110 9.09 5.04 3.21
C VAL A 110 10.34 5.88 3.00
N GLU A 111 11.42 5.23 2.58
CA GLU A 111 12.71 5.84 2.27
C GLU A 111 13.13 5.49 0.84
N LEU A 112 14.06 6.25 0.26
CA LEU A 112 14.67 5.90 -1.02
C LEU A 112 15.93 5.07 -0.76
N ARG A 113 15.99 3.89 -1.38
CA ARG A 113 17.17 3.05 -1.40
C ARG A 113 17.83 3.12 -2.77
N LYS A 114 19.16 3.08 -2.78
CA LYS A 114 19.96 3.00 -3.99
C LYS A 114 20.62 1.62 -4.06
N ILE A 115 20.36 0.87 -5.13
CA ILE A 115 21.09 -0.36 -5.49
C ILE A 115 21.69 -0.12 -6.87
N GLY A 116 23.02 -0.23 -6.99
CA GLY A 116 23.71 0.19 -8.21
C GLY A 116 23.40 1.66 -8.49
N ASP A 117 22.91 1.97 -9.68
CA ASP A 117 22.49 3.33 -10.06
C ASP A 117 20.98 3.58 -9.96
N GLU A 118 20.21 2.56 -9.60
CA GLU A 118 18.76 2.64 -9.50
C GLU A 118 18.31 3.07 -8.11
N LYS A 119 17.27 3.91 -8.06
CA LYS A 119 16.58 4.29 -6.84
C LYS A 119 15.22 3.63 -6.81
N TYR A 120 14.82 3.16 -5.64
CA TYR A 120 13.49 2.58 -5.41
C TYR A 120 13.00 2.94 -4.01
N ASN A 121 11.68 2.97 -3.85
CA ASN A 121 11.07 3.13 -2.53
C ASN A 121 11.19 1.84 -1.73
N ARG A 122 11.46 2.00 -0.43
CA ARG A 122 11.53 0.89 0.52
C ARG A 122 10.84 1.30 1.80
N ILE A 123 10.03 0.41 2.36
CA ILE A 123 9.56 0.59 3.72
C ILE A 123 10.74 0.37 4.67
N ALA A 124 11.10 1.41 5.42
CA ALA A 124 12.16 1.35 6.43
C ALA A 124 11.64 0.84 7.78
N TRP A 125 10.38 1.18 8.08
CA TRP A 125 9.69 0.79 9.30
C TRP A 125 8.17 0.80 9.09
N ALA A 126 7.45 -0.04 9.84
CA ALA A 126 6.00 -0.11 9.82
C ALA A 126 5.44 -0.31 11.24
N ARG A 127 4.22 0.20 11.46
CA ARG A 127 3.38 -0.08 12.63
C ARG A 127 1.92 -0.29 12.22
N TRP A 128 1.19 -1.00 13.07
CA TRP A 128 -0.26 -1.10 12.91
C TRP A 128 -0.93 0.25 13.14
N LEU A 129 -2.08 0.46 12.50
CA LEU A 129 -2.95 1.60 12.77
C LEU A 129 -3.73 1.36 14.07
N SER A 130 -3.73 2.33 14.98
CA SER A 130 -4.51 2.18 16.21
C SER A 130 -5.99 2.38 15.94
N THR A 131 -6.85 1.59 16.58
CA THR A 131 -8.33 1.67 16.51
C THR A 131 -8.94 3.00 16.96
N GLY A 132 -8.14 3.98 17.38
CA GLY A 132 -8.59 5.33 17.75
C GLY A 132 -8.47 6.38 16.64
N GLU A 133 -7.80 6.08 15.52
CA GLU A 133 -7.64 6.97 14.35
C GLU A 133 -8.82 6.83 13.35
N ASP A 134 -9.98 6.36 13.84
CA ASP A 134 -10.78 5.36 13.13
C ASP A 134 -11.83 5.89 12.14
N GLU A 135 -12.45 7.06 12.30
CA GLU A 135 -13.56 7.46 11.41
C GLU A 135 -13.10 8.14 10.10
N GLU A 136 -12.30 9.20 10.16
CA GLU A 136 -11.79 9.87 8.95
C GLU A 136 -10.89 8.95 8.12
N LEU A 137 -10.10 8.11 8.80
CA LEU A 137 -9.23 7.15 8.11
C LEU A 137 -10.06 6.04 7.47
N LYS A 138 -11.08 5.48 8.16
CA LYS A 138 -12.00 4.49 7.55
C LYS A 138 -12.72 5.06 6.35
N GLU A 139 -13.21 6.29 6.41
CA GLU A 139 -13.87 6.92 5.26
C GLU A 139 -12.86 7.14 4.12
N ALA A 140 -11.64 7.59 4.42
CA ALA A 140 -10.57 7.72 3.43
C ALA A 140 -10.17 6.37 2.80
N ILE A 141 -10.17 5.30 3.59
CA ILE A 141 -9.89 3.92 3.16
C ILE A 141 -11.02 3.40 2.28
N GLU A 142 -12.29 3.54 2.69
CA GLU A 142 -13.45 3.13 1.89
C GLU A 142 -13.51 3.88 0.57
N VAL A 143 -13.28 5.20 0.59
CA VAL A 143 -13.21 6.01 -0.62
C VAL A 143 -12.05 5.59 -1.51
N ALA A 144 -10.88 5.27 -0.94
CA ALA A 144 -9.74 4.78 -1.71
C ALA A 144 -10.04 3.41 -2.34
N LEU A 145 -10.52 2.44 -1.56
CA LEU A 145 -10.89 1.10 -2.03
C LEU A 145 -11.99 1.14 -3.10
N ARG A 146 -13.00 2.00 -2.94
CA ARG A 146 -14.06 2.15 -3.93
C ARG A 146 -13.51 2.67 -5.26
N ARG A 147 -12.67 3.69 -5.21
CA ARG A 147 -12.06 4.26 -6.42
C ARG A 147 -11.05 3.35 -7.09
N VAL A 148 -10.36 2.51 -6.32
CA VAL A 148 -9.51 1.45 -6.87
C VAL A 148 -10.37 0.50 -7.69
N ARG A 149 -11.49 0.01 -7.13
CA ARG A 149 -12.42 -0.88 -7.85
C ARG A 149 -13.01 -0.22 -9.09
N GLU A 150 -13.48 1.02 -8.97
CA GLU A 150 -14.03 1.80 -10.11
C GLU A 150 -12.98 1.92 -11.24
N ALA A 151 -11.72 2.20 -10.93
CA ALA A 151 -10.66 2.31 -11.94
C ALA A 151 -10.25 0.95 -12.54
N GLU A 152 -10.26 -0.13 -11.76
CA GLU A 152 -9.99 -1.49 -12.26
C GLU A 152 -11.11 -2.03 -13.15
N GLU A 153 -12.36 -1.59 -12.93
CA GLU A 153 -13.49 -1.90 -13.81
C GLU A 153 -13.41 -1.09 -15.12
N GLU A 154 -13.15 0.23 -15.05
CA GLU A 154 -12.96 1.06 -16.25
C GLU A 154 -11.78 0.57 -17.12
N ALA A 155 -10.69 0.10 -16.51
CA ALA A 155 -9.54 -0.44 -17.25
C ALA A 155 -9.85 -1.78 -17.96
N LYS A 156 -10.81 -2.56 -17.47
CA LYS A 156 -11.24 -3.82 -18.12
C LYS A 156 -12.17 -3.56 -19.29
N ASP A 157 -13.01 -2.54 -19.21
CA ASP A 157 -13.91 -2.14 -20.30
C ASP A 157 -13.15 -1.56 -21.51
N GLU A 158 -11.94 -1.00 -21.31
CA GLU A 158 -11.06 -0.54 -22.41
C GLU A 158 -10.27 -1.69 -23.10
N GLU A 159 -10.07 -2.83 -22.44
CA GLU A 159 -9.45 -4.02 -23.05
C GLU A 159 -10.44 -4.86 -23.88
N GLU A 160 -11.76 -4.67 -23.71
CA GLU A 160 -12.81 -5.33 -24.50
C GLU A 160 -13.21 -4.56 -25.78
N ILE A 161 -12.25 -3.95 -26.49
CA ILE A 161 -12.46 -3.57 -27.91
C ILE A 161 -11.84 -4.67 -28.79
N PRO A 162 -12.58 -5.74 -29.15
CA PRO A 162 -12.14 -6.64 -30.20
C PRO A 162 -12.20 -5.89 -31.53
N PHE A 163 -11.08 -5.87 -32.25
CA PHE A 163 -11.07 -5.64 -33.69
C PHE A 163 -11.84 -6.75 -34.41
#